data_AF-A0A4Q3BZX6-F1
#
_entry.id   AF-A0A4Q3BZX6-F1
#
_cell.length_a   1.000
_cell.length_b   1.000
_cell.length_c   1.000
_cell.angle_alpha   90.00
_cell.angle_beta   90.00
_cell.angle_gamma   90.00
#
_symmetry.space_group_name_H-M   'P 1'
#
loop_
_entity.id
_entity.type
_entity.pdbx_description
1 polymer ?
#
loop_
_entity_poly.entity_id
_entity_poly.type
_entity_poly.pdbx_seq_one_letter_code
_entity_poly.pdbx_strand_id
1 'polypeptide(L)'
;MRRAGAVARDLLVRAAAARWKVAPGEVTATAGKLAHAKSKRTLSYGDVASQAATLPPADPASIQLKAPERFTIIGKRKMGIDSPRIVRGEPIFGVDTRLPGMLYAAFEGPPAHGAKLRGAKIDAARAAPGVKHVVRIDAAGGPQALIDGVAVLATNWWLANEARAKLELDWDLSAAQGHSSEAYATRATALLDAAKGVDLRRDGDSAAKLSASARRVKARYDYPFLAHAPLEPQNCTALYVDGKLEIWAPSQVPQRGRDLIAAHVGIPIADQTVHVTRIGGGFGRRLNNDYMVQAAAIAKAVPGAPVQLLWTRADDLQRDFFRPAG
;
A
#
# COMPACT_ATOMS: atom_id res chain seq x y z
N MET A 1 -13.51 -14.46 11.45
CA MET A 1 -12.91 -15.22 10.32
C MET A 1 -13.13 -16.74 10.36
N ARG A 2 -12.85 -17.49 11.44
CA ARG A 2 -13.02 -18.98 11.45
C ARG A 2 -14.44 -19.46 11.11
N ARG A 3 -15.47 -18.81 11.65
CA ARG A 3 -16.89 -19.11 11.33
C ARG A 3 -17.20 -18.89 9.86
N ALA A 4 -16.83 -17.74 9.30
CA ALA A 4 -16.98 -17.46 7.87
C ALA A 4 -16.32 -18.52 6.98
N GLY A 5 -15.09 -18.94 7.32
CA GLY A 5 -14.40 -20.02 6.60
C GLY A 5 -15.10 -21.39 6.71
N ALA A 6 -15.72 -21.69 7.85
CA ALA A 6 -16.53 -22.90 8.01
C ALA A 6 -17.79 -22.86 7.15
N VAL A 7 -18.48 -21.71 7.08
CA VAL A 7 -19.68 -21.51 6.26
C VAL A 7 -19.35 -21.67 4.77
N ALA A 8 -18.26 -21.06 4.32
CA ALA A 8 -17.79 -21.22 2.94
C ALA A 8 -17.46 -22.69 2.61
N ARG A 9 -16.78 -23.41 3.50
CA ARG A 9 -16.51 -24.84 3.32
C ARG A 9 -17.79 -25.66 3.22
N ASP A 10 -18.77 -25.39 4.07
CA ASP A 10 -20.07 -26.07 4.04
C ASP A 10 -20.80 -25.84 2.71
N LEU A 11 -20.86 -24.60 2.22
CA LEU A 11 -21.46 -24.27 0.92
C LEU A 11 -20.79 -25.06 -0.23
N LEU A 12 -19.45 -25.08 -0.27
CA LEU A 12 -18.68 -25.84 -1.26
C LEU A 12 -18.97 -27.35 -1.18
N VAL A 13 -19.01 -27.90 0.04
CA VAL A 13 -19.32 -29.32 0.29
C VAL A 13 -20.73 -29.67 -0.19
N ARG A 14 -21.74 -28.85 0.15
CA ARG A 14 -23.12 -29.06 -0.30
C ARG A 14 -23.28 -28.94 -1.82
N ALA A 15 -22.58 -28.00 -2.46
CA ALA A 15 -22.59 -27.86 -3.91
C ALA A 15 -22.00 -29.10 -4.62
N ALA A 16 -20.85 -29.60 -4.16
CA ALA A 16 -20.28 -30.84 -4.70
C ALA A 16 -21.17 -32.06 -4.43
N ALA A 17 -21.75 -32.16 -3.23
CA ALA A 17 -22.66 -33.25 -2.87
C ALA A 17 -23.90 -33.27 -3.79
N ALA A 18 -24.50 -32.10 -4.05
CA ALA A 18 -25.62 -31.95 -4.98
C ALA A 18 -25.23 -32.35 -6.41
N ARG A 19 -24.07 -31.89 -6.91
CA ARG A 19 -23.57 -32.26 -8.25
C ARG A 19 -23.33 -33.76 -8.39
N TRP A 20 -22.92 -34.41 -7.31
CA TRP A 20 -22.63 -35.83 -7.28
C TRP A 20 -23.81 -36.71 -6.90
N LYS A 21 -24.93 -36.11 -6.48
CA LYS A 21 -26.13 -36.77 -5.95
C LYS A 21 -25.79 -37.70 -4.76
N VAL A 22 -24.98 -37.20 -3.82
CA VAL A 22 -24.55 -37.91 -2.60
C VAL A 22 -24.83 -37.06 -1.35
N ALA A 23 -24.76 -37.65 -0.15
CA ALA A 23 -24.94 -36.86 1.06
C ALA A 23 -23.73 -35.93 1.32
N PRO A 24 -23.92 -34.71 1.87
CA PRO A 24 -22.81 -33.80 2.20
C PRO A 24 -21.75 -34.41 3.12
N GLY A 25 -22.16 -35.31 4.04
CA GLY A 25 -21.25 -36.02 4.94
C GLY A 25 -20.28 -36.98 4.23
N GLU A 26 -20.56 -37.34 2.97
CA GLU A 26 -19.70 -38.21 2.16
C GLU A 26 -18.62 -37.42 1.39
N VAL A 27 -18.70 -36.08 1.41
CA VAL A 27 -17.76 -35.19 0.72
C VAL A 27 -16.73 -34.64 1.70
N THR A 28 -15.47 -34.94 1.42
CA THR A 28 -14.33 -34.42 2.19
C THR A 28 -13.75 -33.20 1.48
N ALA A 29 -13.29 -32.22 2.26
CA ALA A 29 -12.67 -30.99 1.74
C ALA A 29 -11.26 -30.85 2.32
N THR A 30 -10.25 -31.01 1.47
CA THR A 30 -8.83 -31.01 1.86
C THR A 30 -8.00 -30.37 0.75
N ALA A 31 -7.08 -29.48 1.13
CA ALA A 31 -6.08 -28.89 0.22
C ALA A 31 -6.66 -28.30 -1.09
N GLY A 32 -7.79 -27.58 -1.01
CA GLY A 32 -8.42 -26.94 -2.18
C GLY A 32 -9.26 -27.87 -3.05
N LYS A 33 -9.45 -29.13 -2.62
CA LYS A 33 -10.23 -30.14 -3.35
C LYS A 33 -11.38 -30.66 -2.50
N LEU A 34 -12.46 -30.99 -3.19
CA LEU A 34 -13.59 -31.75 -2.71
C LEU A 34 -13.46 -33.17 -3.25
N ALA A 35 -13.65 -34.18 -2.41
CA ALA A 35 -13.48 -35.57 -2.79
C ALA A 35 -14.59 -36.45 -2.20
N HIS A 36 -15.14 -37.34 -3.03
CA HIS A 36 -16.08 -38.38 -2.63
C HIS A 36 -15.41 -39.74 -2.73
N ALA A 37 -15.13 -40.37 -1.59
CA ALA A 37 -14.27 -41.55 -1.49
C ALA A 37 -14.83 -42.75 -2.26
N LYS A 38 -16.13 -43.06 -2.11
CA LYS A 38 -16.77 -44.24 -2.71
C LYS A 38 -16.67 -44.25 -4.23
N SER A 39 -16.86 -43.09 -4.87
CA SER A 39 -16.81 -42.97 -6.33
C SER A 39 -15.45 -42.49 -6.85
N LYS A 40 -14.47 -42.24 -5.98
CA LYS A 40 -13.16 -41.64 -6.30
C LYS A 40 -13.23 -40.32 -7.10
N ARG A 41 -14.37 -39.62 -7.07
CA ARG A 41 -14.57 -38.36 -7.79
C ARG A 41 -13.95 -37.21 -7.01
N THR A 42 -13.39 -36.24 -7.73
CA THR A 42 -12.83 -35.01 -7.14
C THR A 42 -13.25 -33.78 -7.94
N LEU A 43 -13.37 -32.64 -7.24
CA LEU A 43 -13.62 -31.31 -7.81
C LEU A 43 -12.68 -30.32 -7.12
N SER A 44 -12.22 -29.30 -7.84
CA SER A 44 -11.64 -28.11 -7.24
C SER A 44 -12.74 -27.28 -6.56
N TYR A 45 -12.36 -26.37 -5.65
CA TYR A 45 -13.34 -25.40 -5.13
C TYR A 45 -13.90 -24.49 -6.24
N GLY A 46 -13.09 -24.16 -7.25
CA GLY A 46 -13.51 -23.35 -8.39
C GLY A 46 -14.63 -24.01 -9.21
N ASP A 47 -14.58 -25.34 -9.35
CA ASP A 47 -15.55 -26.10 -10.17
C ASP A 47 -16.98 -26.02 -9.63
N VAL A 48 -17.15 -25.67 -8.35
CA VAL A 48 -18.45 -25.56 -7.68
C VAL A 48 -18.69 -24.18 -7.07
N ALA A 49 -17.77 -23.22 -7.22
CA ALA A 49 -17.85 -21.93 -6.55
C ALA A 49 -19.12 -21.15 -6.91
N SER A 50 -19.45 -21.06 -8.21
CA SER A 50 -20.67 -20.37 -8.67
C SER A 50 -21.95 -21.01 -8.16
N GLN A 51 -21.99 -22.35 -8.09
CA GLN A 51 -23.12 -23.07 -7.51
C GLN A 51 -23.20 -22.89 -5.99
N ALA A 52 -22.06 -22.94 -5.30
CA ALA A 52 -22.00 -22.73 -3.85
C ALA A 52 -22.47 -21.32 -3.47
N ALA A 53 -22.22 -20.32 -4.30
CA ALA A 53 -22.65 -18.94 -4.09
C ALA A 53 -24.18 -18.74 -4.14
N THR A 54 -24.94 -19.66 -4.78
CA THR A 54 -26.41 -19.57 -4.83
C THR A 54 -27.10 -20.29 -3.66
N LEU A 55 -26.36 -21.06 -2.87
CA LEU A 55 -26.90 -21.79 -1.72
C LEU A 55 -27.07 -20.87 -0.51
N PRO A 56 -28.12 -21.04 0.31
CA PRO A 56 -28.28 -20.29 1.54
C PRO A 56 -27.15 -20.68 2.54
N PRO A 57 -26.45 -19.70 3.13
CA PRO A 57 -25.42 -19.98 4.12
C PRO A 57 -26.04 -20.55 5.40
N ALA A 58 -25.34 -21.52 6.01
CA ALA A 58 -25.69 -21.98 7.34
C ALA A 58 -25.46 -20.89 8.38
N ASP A 59 -26.21 -20.93 9.48
CA ASP A 59 -26.05 -20.00 10.60
C ASP A 59 -24.62 -20.07 11.19
N PRO A 60 -23.85 -18.97 11.17
CA PRO A 60 -22.50 -18.93 11.74
C PRO A 60 -22.41 -19.29 13.22
N ALA A 61 -23.49 -19.16 14.00
CA ALA A 61 -23.49 -19.48 15.43
C ALA A 61 -23.53 -21.00 15.70
N SER A 62 -24.22 -21.76 14.84
CA SER A 62 -24.39 -23.22 14.99
C SER A 62 -23.39 -24.05 14.16
N ILE A 63 -22.62 -23.42 13.27
CA ILE A 63 -21.71 -24.14 12.39
C ILE A 63 -20.55 -24.81 13.14
N GLN A 64 -20.34 -26.10 12.85
CA GLN A 64 -19.27 -26.88 13.45
C GLN A 64 -17.91 -26.47 12.92
N LEU A 65 -17.06 -25.98 13.83
CA LEU A 65 -15.70 -25.57 13.49
C LEU A 65 -14.76 -26.77 13.41
N LYS A 66 -13.76 -26.67 12.55
CA LYS A 66 -12.66 -27.62 12.53
C LYS A 66 -11.91 -27.55 13.87
N ALA A 67 -11.78 -28.70 14.54
CA ALA A 67 -11.02 -28.86 15.77
C ALA A 67 -9.53 -28.51 15.55
N PRO A 68 -8.84 -27.87 16.51
CA PRO A 68 -7.46 -27.42 16.36
C PRO A 68 -6.46 -28.51 15.95
N GLU A 69 -6.67 -29.74 16.42
CA GLU A 69 -5.81 -30.90 16.17
C GLU A 69 -5.84 -31.28 14.68
N ARG A 70 -6.92 -30.94 13.98
CA ARG A 70 -7.07 -31.19 12.55
C ARG A 70 -6.44 -30.08 11.70
N PHE A 71 -5.90 -29.02 12.28
CA PHE A 71 -5.29 -27.93 11.52
C PHE A 71 -4.03 -28.39 10.80
N THR A 72 -4.00 -28.13 9.50
CA THR A 72 -2.87 -28.45 8.61
C THR A 72 -1.98 -27.24 8.32
N ILE A 73 -2.46 -26.04 8.63
CA ILE A 73 -1.80 -24.74 8.36
C ILE A 73 -1.71 -23.91 9.64
N ILE A 74 -2.83 -23.67 10.33
CA ILE A 74 -2.86 -22.88 11.57
C ILE A 74 -2.01 -23.59 12.65
N GLY A 75 -1.08 -22.85 13.26
CA GLY A 75 -0.17 -23.39 14.28
C GLY A 75 0.91 -24.33 13.74
N LYS A 76 1.08 -24.44 12.42
CA LYS A 76 2.11 -25.26 11.77
C LYS A 76 3.09 -24.37 11.01
N ARG A 77 4.39 -24.67 11.11
CA ARG A 77 5.42 -23.99 10.31
C ARG A 77 5.19 -24.29 8.82
N LYS A 78 5.00 -23.25 8.03
CA LYS A 78 4.92 -23.29 6.56
C LYS A 78 5.88 -22.24 6.02
N MET A 79 6.62 -22.58 4.96
CA MET A 79 7.46 -21.59 4.27
C MET A 79 6.59 -20.67 3.43
N GLY A 80 7.03 -19.43 3.24
CA GLY A 80 6.39 -18.49 2.35
C GLY A 80 6.51 -18.95 0.89
N ILE A 81 5.45 -18.72 0.10
CA ILE A 81 5.42 -19.13 -1.32
C ILE A 81 6.53 -18.48 -2.15
N ASP A 82 6.88 -17.23 -1.85
CA ASP A 82 7.95 -16.49 -2.53
C ASP A 82 9.33 -16.69 -1.90
N SER A 83 9.44 -17.37 -0.75
CA SER A 83 10.74 -17.54 -0.07
C SER A 83 11.82 -18.16 -0.97
N PRO A 84 11.54 -19.22 -1.76
CA PRO A 84 12.54 -19.77 -2.69
C PRO A 84 12.98 -18.79 -3.77
N ARG A 85 12.07 -17.91 -4.24
CA ARG A 85 12.35 -16.93 -5.29
C ARG A 85 13.20 -15.78 -4.76
N ILE A 86 12.90 -15.33 -3.54
CA ILE A 86 13.67 -14.29 -2.83
C ILE A 86 15.11 -14.75 -2.59
N VAL A 87 15.33 -15.96 -2.08
CA VAL A 87 16.70 -16.45 -1.80
C VAL A 87 17.53 -16.70 -3.06
N ARG A 88 16.89 -16.86 -4.22
CA ARG A 88 17.56 -16.95 -5.53
C ARG A 88 17.81 -15.59 -6.19
N GLY A 89 17.36 -14.49 -5.58
CA GLY A 89 17.46 -13.16 -6.18
C GLY A 89 16.59 -12.97 -7.41
N GLU A 90 15.44 -13.67 -7.50
CA GLU A 90 14.53 -13.47 -8.61
C GLU A 90 13.90 -12.05 -8.58
N PRO A 91 13.70 -11.42 -9.76
CA PRO A 91 13.16 -10.07 -9.89
C PRO A 91 11.65 -10.07 -9.63
N ILE A 92 11.23 -9.89 -8.39
CA ILE A 92 9.83 -10.01 -7.97
C ILE A 92 9.28 -8.77 -7.28
N PHE A 93 10.15 -7.82 -6.91
CA PHE A 93 9.78 -6.57 -6.26
C PHE A 93 9.31 -5.53 -7.27
N GLY A 94 8.64 -4.47 -6.83
CA GLY A 94 8.11 -3.49 -7.80
C GLY A 94 9.20 -2.79 -8.60
N VAL A 95 10.36 -2.53 -7.98
CA VAL A 95 11.52 -1.94 -8.65
C VAL A 95 12.08 -2.84 -9.76
N ASP A 96 11.79 -4.15 -9.71
CA ASP A 96 12.24 -5.12 -10.70
C ASP A 96 11.36 -5.16 -11.95
N THR A 97 10.24 -4.43 -11.96
CA THR A 97 9.35 -4.37 -13.13
C THR A 97 10.11 -3.85 -14.35
N ARG A 98 10.08 -4.59 -15.46
CA ARG A 98 10.71 -4.20 -16.74
C ARG A 98 9.70 -4.38 -17.86
N LEU A 99 9.48 -3.32 -18.64
CA LEU A 99 8.61 -3.32 -19.81
C LEU A 99 9.40 -2.85 -21.04
N PRO A 100 9.08 -3.33 -22.25
CA PRO A 100 9.74 -2.88 -23.47
C PRO A 100 9.60 -1.36 -23.65
N GLY A 101 10.71 -0.69 -23.99
CA GLY A 101 10.72 0.76 -24.25
C GLY A 101 10.49 1.64 -23.02
N MET A 102 10.58 1.09 -21.80
CA MET A 102 10.33 1.82 -20.56
C MET A 102 11.30 2.99 -20.33
N LEU A 103 10.76 4.11 -19.88
CA LEU A 103 11.50 5.26 -19.36
C LEU A 103 11.57 5.23 -17.83
N TYR A 104 12.59 5.86 -17.27
CA TYR A 104 12.77 5.98 -15.83
C TYR A 104 12.57 7.42 -15.42
N ALA A 105 11.72 7.64 -14.42
CA ALA A 105 11.39 8.96 -13.90
C ALA A 105 12.09 9.21 -12.56
N ALA A 106 12.78 10.35 -12.49
CA ALA A 106 13.18 10.99 -11.25
C ALA A 106 12.27 12.21 -11.03
N PHE A 107 11.61 12.28 -9.88
CA PHE A 107 10.65 13.34 -9.57
C PHE A 107 11.24 14.30 -8.54
N GLU A 108 11.19 15.60 -8.83
CA GLU A 108 11.51 16.67 -7.90
C GLU A 108 10.20 17.34 -7.45
N GLY A 109 9.74 17.01 -6.25
CA GLY A 109 8.59 17.66 -5.62
C GLY A 109 9.01 18.69 -4.57
N PRO A 110 8.06 19.27 -3.82
CA PRO A 110 8.33 20.36 -2.89
C PRO A 110 9.33 20.00 -1.78
N PRO A 111 10.13 20.97 -1.31
CA PRO A 111 11.10 20.76 -0.22
C PRO A 111 10.44 20.65 1.16
N ALA A 112 9.17 21.08 1.29
CA ALA A 112 8.39 21.01 2.52
C ALA A 112 6.89 20.77 2.19
N HIS A 113 6.17 20.13 3.10
CA HIS A 113 4.73 19.93 2.92
C HIS A 113 3.98 21.26 2.83
N GLY A 114 3.05 21.36 1.89
CA GLY A 114 2.26 22.58 1.66
C GLY A 114 2.92 23.61 0.75
N ALA A 115 4.20 23.43 0.41
CA ALA A 115 4.86 24.28 -0.58
C ALA A 115 4.28 24.08 -1.99
N LYS A 116 4.25 25.16 -2.77
CA LYS A 116 3.70 25.18 -4.13
C LYS A 116 4.74 25.60 -5.15
N LEU A 117 4.69 25.01 -6.35
CA LEU A 117 5.62 25.36 -7.42
C LEU A 117 5.19 26.63 -8.15
N ARG A 118 5.92 27.73 -7.97
CA ARG A 118 5.69 28.99 -8.68
C ARG A 118 6.25 28.94 -10.10
N GLY A 119 7.50 28.52 -10.23
CA GLY A 119 8.21 28.53 -11.50
C GLY A 119 9.22 27.40 -11.61
N ALA A 120 9.55 27.01 -12.84
CA ALA A 120 10.53 25.97 -13.13
C ALA A 120 11.32 26.33 -14.38
N LYS A 121 12.65 26.42 -14.27
CA LYS A 121 13.53 26.42 -15.44
C LYS A 121 14.02 25.00 -15.67
N ILE A 122 13.71 24.47 -16.84
CA ILE A 122 13.86 23.05 -17.15
C ILE A 122 14.81 22.78 -18.32
N ASP A 123 15.32 23.81 -18.98
CA ASP A 123 16.07 23.67 -20.24
C ASP A 123 17.39 22.91 -20.06
N ALA A 124 18.12 23.15 -18.98
CA ALA A 124 19.35 22.44 -18.66
C ALA A 124 19.11 20.94 -18.40
N ALA A 125 18.01 20.59 -17.73
CA ALA A 125 17.59 19.21 -17.52
C ALA A 125 17.13 18.57 -18.85
N ARG A 126 16.35 19.30 -19.65
CA ARG A 126 15.84 18.84 -20.95
C ARG A 126 16.96 18.54 -21.94
N ALA A 127 18.01 19.34 -21.95
CA ALA A 127 19.17 19.17 -22.83
C ALA A 127 20.16 18.09 -22.35
N ALA A 128 19.94 17.50 -21.16
CA ALA A 128 20.87 16.52 -20.62
C ALA A 128 20.84 15.18 -21.39
N PRO A 129 21.97 14.47 -21.48
CA PRO A 129 22.05 13.20 -22.23
C PRO A 129 21.01 12.17 -21.78
N GLY A 130 20.35 11.54 -22.75
CA GLY A 130 19.39 10.46 -22.53
C GLY A 130 18.03 10.89 -21.97
N VAL A 131 17.84 12.16 -21.63
CA VAL A 131 16.53 12.72 -21.26
C VAL A 131 15.61 12.69 -22.47
N LYS A 132 14.38 12.23 -22.26
CA LYS A 132 13.32 12.15 -23.27
C LYS A 132 12.20 13.14 -22.99
N HIS A 133 11.85 13.30 -21.72
CA HIS A 133 10.79 14.22 -21.32
C HIS A 133 11.17 14.91 -20.00
N VAL A 134 10.74 16.16 -19.87
CA VAL A 134 10.68 16.88 -18.60
C VAL A 134 9.27 17.43 -18.48
N VAL A 135 8.51 16.95 -17.51
CA VAL A 135 7.08 17.24 -17.35
C VAL A 135 6.81 17.88 -16.00
N ARG A 136 6.09 19.00 -16.01
CA ARG A 136 5.54 19.62 -14.81
C ARG A 136 4.29 18.84 -14.40
N ILE A 137 4.16 18.59 -13.11
CA ILE A 137 3.01 17.95 -12.49
C ILE A 137 2.45 18.96 -11.49
N ASP A 138 1.18 19.31 -11.67
CA ASP A 138 0.49 20.22 -10.76
C ASP A 138 -0.25 19.44 -9.67
N ALA A 139 -0.24 19.97 -8.45
CA ALA A 139 -0.88 19.35 -7.30
C ALA A 139 -2.39 19.21 -7.49
N ALA A 140 -2.94 18.10 -6.99
CA ALA A 140 -4.37 17.87 -6.91
C ALA A 140 -4.69 17.07 -5.65
N GLY A 141 -5.51 17.65 -4.77
CA GLY A 141 -5.86 17.07 -3.48
C GLY A 141 -4.90 17.45 -2.35
N GLY A 142 -4.77 16.57 -1.36
CA GLY A 142 -3.94 16.77 -0.18
C GLY A 142 -2.54 16.14 -0.28
N PRO A 143 -1.75 16.14 0.81
CA PRO A 143 -0.36 15.67 0.79
C PRO A 143 -0.20 14.17 0.47
N GLN A 144 -1.26 13.36 0.63
CA GLN A 144 -1.27 11.93 0.27
C GLN A 144 -1.75 11.66 -1.17
N ALA A 145 -2.10 12.72 -1.90
CA ALA A 145 -2.60 12.65 -3.26
C ALA A 145 -1.50 13.06 -4.25
N LEU A 146 -1.81 13.95 -5.20
CA LEU A 146 -0.86 14.48 -6.17
C LEU A 146 -0.27 15.79 -5.63
N ILE A 147 1.05 15.88 -5.62
CA ILE A 147 1.80 17.08 -5.20
C ILE A 147 2.45 17.74 -6.41
N ASP A 148 2.75 19.03 -6.29
CA ASP A 148 3.48 19.78 -7.30
C ASP A 148 4.87 19.18 -7.53
N GLY A 149 5.39 19.31 -8.75
CA GLY A 149 6.78 18.99 -9.03
C GLY A 149 7.10 18.87 -10.50
N VAL A 150 8.32 18.42 -10.78
CA VAL A 150 8.81 18.18 -12.13
C VAL A 150 9.40 16.78 -12.21
N ALA A 151 8.90 15.96 -13.14
CA ALA A 151 9.49 14.66 -13.45
C ALA A 151 10.43 14.78 -14.64
N VAL A 152 11.64 14.25 -14.49
CA VAL A 152 12.62 14.07 -15.56
C VAL A 152 12.63 12.60 -15.95
N LEU A 153 12.37 12.31 -17.23
CA LEU A 153 12.29 10.95 -17.76
C LEU A 153 13.44 10.70 -18.72
N ALA A 154 14.19 9.62 -18.51
CA ALA A 154 15.33 9.23 -19.35
C ALA A 154 15.34 7.73 -19.66
N THR A 155 16.27 7.32 -20.52
CA THR A 155 16.46 5.91 -20.93
C THR A 155 16.99 5.00 -19.81
N ASN A 156 17.55 5.58 -18.75
CA ASN A 156 17.87 4.89 -17.50
C ASN A 156 17.67 5.85 -16.31
N TRP A 157 17.56 5.29 -15.12
CA TRP A 157 17.27 6.08 -13.92
C TRP A 157 18.41 7.02 -13.51
N TRP A 158 19.66 6.60 -13.70
CA TRP A 158 20.82 7.44 -13.36
C TRP A 158 20.82 8.76 -14.14
N LEU A 159 20.61 8.71 -15.45
CA LEU A 159 20.51 9.89 -16.31
C LEU A 159 19.33 10.78 -15.93
N ALA A 160 18.18 10.20 -15.58
CA ALA A 160 17.03 10.95 -15.10
C ALA A 160 17.36 11.71 -13.81
N ASN A 161 18.01 11.05 -12.85
CA ASN A 161 18.36 11.64 -11.56
C ASN A 161 19.47 12.70 -11.67
N GLU A 162 20.49 12.48 -12.50
CA GLU A 162 21.53 13.48 -12.78
C GLU A 162 20.96 14.73 -13.47
N ALA A 163 20.03 14.53 -14.40
CA ALA A 163 19.34 15.65 -15.06
C ALA A 163 18.37 16.38 -14.12
N ARG A 164 17.73 15.67 -13.18
CA ARG A 164 16.89 16.26 -12.13
C ARG A 164 17.65 17.30 -11.30
N ALA A 165 18.92 17.06 -10.98
CA ALA A 165 19.73 18.01 -10.23
C ALA A 165 20.00 19.34 -10.97
N LYS A 166 19.70 19.41 -12.27
CA LYS A 166 19.84 20.63 -13.09
C LYS A 166 18.57 21.48 -13.16
N LEU A 167 17.51 21.07 -12.46
CA LEU A 167 16.28 21.84 -12.38
C LEU A 167 16.48 23.05 -11.47
N GLU A 168 16.06 24.24 -11.92
CA GLU A 168 15.92 25.41 -11.05
C GLU A 168 14.43 25.62 -10.77
N LEU A 169 13.99 25.25 -9.56
CA LEU A 169 12.59 25.30 -9.15
C LEU A 169 12.39 26.42 -8.11
N ASP A 170 11.41 27.28 -8.37
CA ASP A 170 10.98 28.33 -7.45
C ASP A 170 9.75 27.86 -6.66
N TRP A 171 9.92 27.71 -5.36
CA TRP A 171 8.89 27.21 -4.44
C TRP A 171 8.34 28.35 -3.57
N ASP A 172 7.01 28.45 -3.49
CA ASP A 172 6.34 29.22 -2.45
C ASP A 172 6.26 28.38 -1.17
N LEU A 173 6.94 28.83 -0.11
CA LEU A 173 7.00 28.17 1.19
C LEU A 173 6.09 28.82 2.25
N SER A 174 5.29 29.82 1.88
CA SER A 174 4.47 30.59 2.84
C SER A 174 3.56 29.71 3.70
N ALA A 175 2.99 28.64 3.13
CA ALA A 175 2.15 27.68 3.83
C ALA A 175 2.91 26.59 4.60
N ALA A 176 4.24 26.54 4.50
CA ALA A 176 5.09 25.49 5.06
C ALA A 176 5.97 25.99 6.23
N GLN A 177 5.61 27.11 6.85
CA GLN A 177 6.40 27.74 7.92
C GLN A 177 5.98 27.30 9.33
N GLY A 178 6.88 27.49 10.31
CA GLY A 178 6.57 27.28 11.73
C GLY A 178 6.62 25.83 12.22
N HIS A 179 7.17 24.91 11.41
CA HIS A 179 7.28 23.49 11.74
C HIS A 179 8.68 23.16 12.25
N SER A 180 8.80 22.72 13.51
CA SER A 180 10.04 22.18 14.08
C SER A 180 9.74 21.16 15.18
N SER A 181 10.64 20.22 15.41
CA SER A 181 10.52 19.25 16.51
C SER A 181 10.36 19.94 17.87
N GLU A 182 11.08 21.04 18.09
CA GLU A 182 11.00 21.85 19.31
C GLU A 182 9.63 22.52 19.49
N ALA A 183 9.08 23.12 18.42
CA ALA A 183 7.75 23.72 18.45
C ALA A 183 6.66 22.68 18.74
N TYR A 184 6.78 21.49 18.15
CA TYR A 184 5.85 20.39 18.41
C TYR A 184 5.96 19.87 19.86
N ALA A 185 7.18 19.69 20.38
CA ALA A 185 7.39 19.23 21.76
C ALA A 185 6.86 20.26 22.79
N THR A 186 7.08 21.55 22.54
CA THR A 186 6.55 22.64 23.37
C THR A 186 5.02 22.61 23.38
N ARG A 187 4.39 22.50 22.21
CA ARG A 187 2.93 22.42 22.08
C ARG A 187 2.36 21.16 22.75
N ALA A 188 2.99 20.00 22.59
CA ALA A 188 2.57 18.77 23.23
C ALA A 188 2.63 18.88 24.76
N THR A 189 3.65 19.55 25.29
CA THR A 189 3.78 19.84 26.72
C THR A 189 2.64 20.69 27.24
N ALA A 190 2.36 21.82 26.59
CA ALA A 190 1.24 22.68 26.98
C ALA A 190 -0.12 21.94 26.94
N LEU A 191 -0.34 21.08 25.94
CA LEU A 191 -1.58 20.30 25.82
C LEU A 191 -1.74 19.26 26.93
N LEU A 192 -0.66 18.57 27.29
CA LEU A 192 -0.66 17.60 28.39
C LEU A 192 -0.91 18.28 29.73
N ASP A 193 -0.27 19.42 29.99
CA ASP A 193 -0.39 20.16 31.24
C ASP A 193 -1.79 20.78 31.42
N ALA A 194 -2.43 21.16 30.31
CA ALA A 194 -3.81 21.65 30.32
C ALA A 194 -4.86 20.56 30.68
N ALA A 195 -4.47 19.29 30.76
CA ALA A 195 -5.32 18.15 31.11
C ALA A 195 -6.62 18.03 30.28
N LYS A 196 -6.63 18.52 29.04
CA LYS A 196 -7.77 18.43 28.10
C LYS A 196 -7.74 17.17 27.23
N GLY A 197 -7.23 16.08 27.78
CA GLY A 197 -7.17 14.79 27.08
C GLY A 197 -8.55 14.21 26.80
N VAL A 198 -8.61 13.25 25.88
CA VAL A 198 -9.82 12.46 25.59
C VAL A 198 -9.63 11.06 26.16
N ASP A 199 -10.60 10.59 26.94
CA ASP A 199 -10.62 9.21 27.42
C ASP A 199 -10.91 8.24 26.27
N LEU A 200 -9.89 7.51 25.84
CA LEU A 200 -10.04 6.46 24.82
C LEU A 200 -10.62 5.16 25.39
N ARG A 201 -10.39 4.91 26.69
CA ARG A 201 -10.85 3.73 27.39
C ARG A 201 -10.87 4.00 28.90
N ARG A 202 -11.94 3.58 29.57
CA ARG A 202 -12.10 3.67 31.03
C ARG A 202 -12.61 2.34 31.56
N ASP A 203 -11.76 1.64 32.31
CA ASP A 203 -12.11 0.37 32.96
C ASP A 203 -12.24 0.63 34.47
N GLY A 204 -13.48 0.73 34.98
CA GLY A 204 -13.75 1.07 36.37
C GLY A 204 -13.34 2.50 36.77
N ASP A 205 -13.14 2.72 38.06
CA ASP A 205 -12.69 4.01 38.63
C ASP A 205 -11.20 3.95 39.00
N SER A 206 -10.35 4.15 38.00
CA SER A 206 -8.90 4.15 38.18
C SER A 206 -8.42 5.32 39.04
N ALA A 207 -9.10 6.48 38.99
CA ALA A 207 -8.73 7.67 39.74
C ALA A 207 -8.85 7.44 41.25
N ALA A 208 -9.99 6.90 41.71
CA ALA A 208 -10.19 6.57 43.12
C ALA A 208 -9.22 5.47 43.61
N LYS A 209 -8.93 4.47 42.78
CA LYS A 209 -7.96 3.42 43.14
C LYS A 209 -6.53 3.96 43.25
N LEU A 210 -6.13 4.85 42.33
CA LEU A 210 -4.83 5.51 42.38
C LEU A 210 -4.70 6.44 43.59
N SER A 211 -5.75 7.18 43.96
CA SER A 211 -5.70 8.07 45.13
C SER A 211 -5.58 7.29 46.44
N ALA A 212 -6.17 6.09 46.53
CA ALA A 212 -6.10 5.21 47.70
C ALA A 212 -4.82 4.35 47.77
N SER A 213 -3.95 4.41 46.75
CA SER A 213 -2.75 3.55 46.68
C SER A 213 -1.61 4.04 47.57
N ALA A 214 -1.00 3.13 48.33
CA ALA A 214 0.15 3.40 49.20
C ALA A 214 1.41 3.88 48.44
N ARG A 215 1.54 3.51 47.15
CA ARG A 215 2.63 3.96 46.28
C ARG A 215 2.07 4.39 44.94
N ARG A 216 2.52 5.56 44.47
CA ARG A 216 2.20 6.11 43.14
C ARG A 216 3.50 6.40 42.39
N VAL A 217 3.52 6.09 41.11
CA VAL A 217 4.62 6.43 40.20
C VAL A 217 4.05 7.30 39.10
N LYS A 218 4.71 8.44 38.85
CA LYS A 218 4.41 9.34 37.74
C LYS A 218 5.67 9.48 36.91
N ALA A 219 5.52 9.32 35.60
CA ALA A 219 6.58 9.52 34.63
C ALA A 219 6.01 10.21 33.39
N ARG A 220 6.87 10.90 32.67
CA ARG A 220 6.57 11.51 31.38
C ARG A 220 7.52 10.93 30.35
N TYR A 221 6.99 10.60 29.19
CA TYR A 221 7.73 10.01 28.08
C TYR A 221 7.46 10.84 26.84
N ASP A 222 8.46 10.94 25.99
CA ASP A 222 8.33 11.47 24.64
C ASP A 222 9.04 10.53 23.65
N TYR A 223 8.68 10.64 22.38
CA TYR A 223 9.34 9.93 21.30
C TYR A 223 9.28 10.72 20.00
N PRO A 224 10.33 10.65 19.16
CA PRO A 224 10.41 11.45 17.95
C PRO A 224 9.54 10.89 16.82
N PHE A 225 9.39 11.71 15.78
CA PHE A 225 8.96 11.23 14.47
C PHE A 225 9.95 10.17 13.98
N LEU A 226 9.42 9.06 13.44
CA LEU A 226 10.25 8.01 12.86
C LEU A 226 9.88 7.78 11.40
N ALA A 227 10.90 7.75 10.55
CA ALA A 227 10.77 7.28 9.19
C ALA A 227 10.61 5.76 9.18
N HIS A 228 9.85 5.26 8.23
CA HIS A 228 9.67 3.83 7.98
C HIS A 228 10.91 3.19 7.37
N ALA A 229 11.63 3.97 6.55
CA ALA A 229 12.89 3.59 5.90
C ALA A 229 12.92 2.17 5.30
N PRO A 230 11.91 1.73 4.53
CA PRO A 230 11.92 0.43 3.88
C PRO A 230 13.19 0.22 3.04
N LEU A 231 13.66 -1.01 2.89
CA LEU A 231 14.89 -1.26 2.14
C LEU A 231 14.72 -0.89 0.66
N GLU A 232 13.57 -1.24 0.08
CA GLU A 232 13.13 -0.79 -1.23
C GLU A 232 12.46 0.60 -1.12
N PRO A 233 13.07 1.67 -1.69
CA PRO A 233 12.46 3.00 -1.75
C PRO A 233 11.11 2.96 -2.50
N GLN A 234 10.28 4.00 -2.31
CA GLN A 234 9.05 4.12 -3.09
C GLN A 234 9.34 4.05 -4.59
N ASN A 235 8.55 3.24 -5.29
CA ASN A 235 8.63 3.04 -6.72
C ASN A 235 7.28 2.61 -7.25
N CYS A 236 7.04 2.88 -8.53
CA CYS A 236 5.89 2.36 -9.24
C CYS A 236 6.13 2.46 -10.75
N THR A 237 5.70 1.45 -11.49
CA THR A 237 5.72 1.48 -12.96
C THR A 237 4.29 1.68 -13.47
N ALA A 238 4.10 2.57 -14.42
CA ALA A 238 2.80 2.89 -14.99
C ALA A 238 2.88 3.01 -16.52
N LEU A 239 1.82 2.59 -17.21
CA LEU A 239 1.63 2.73 -18.64
C LEU A 239 0.23 3.30 -18.88
N TYR A 240 0.15 4.41 -19.60
CA TYR A 240 -1.12 5.04 -19.96
C TYR A 240 -1.28 5.06 -21.48
N VAL A 241 -2.34 4.40 -21.97
CA VAL A 241 -2.63 4.26 -23.41
C VAL A 241 -4.14 4.32 -23.61
N ASP A 242 -4.61 5.15 -24.54
CA ASP A 242 -6.02 5.24 -24.96
C ASP A 242 -7.02 5.36 -23.79
N GLY A 243 -6.70 6.19 -22.79
CA GLY A 243 -7.55 6.39 -21.61
C GLY A 243 -7.38 5.36 -20.50
N LYS A 244 -6.61 4.29 -20.74
CA LYS A 244 -6.43 3.17 -19.81
C LYS A 244 -5.07 3.25 -19.12
N LEU A 245 -5.07 2.99 -17.82
CA LEU A 245 -3.88 2.93 -16.99
C LEU A 245 -3.62 1.50 -16.54
N GLU A 246 -2.43 1.00 -16.85
CA GLU A 246 -1.87 -0.21 -16.25
C GLU A 246 -0.75 0.19 -15.28
N ILE A 247 -0.77 -0.35 -14.06
CA ILE A 247 0.14 0.07 -13.00
C ILE A 247 0.66 -1.12 -12.19
N TRP A 248 1.98 -1.19 -12.01
CA TRP A 248 2.68 -2.18 -11.20
C TRP A 248 3.13 -1.50 -9.91
N ALA A 249 2.53 -1.88 -8.80
CA ALA A 249 2.67 -1.17 -7.54
C ALA A 249 2.94 -2.11 -6.36
N PRO A 250 4.02 -1.88 -5.59
CA PRO A 250 4.23 -2.53 -4.30
C PRO A 250 3.36 -1.86 -3.21
N SER A 251 2.03 -1.95 -3.31
CA SER A 251 1.09 -1.34 -2.37
C SER A 251 0.49 -2.34 -1.38
N GLN A 252 0.32 -1.94 -0.12
CA GLN A 252 -0.43 -2.73 0.87
C GLN A 252 -1.94 -2.53 0.76
N VAL A 253 -2.39 -1.43 0.13
CA VAL A 253 -3.80 -1.05 -0.02
C VAL A 253 -4.04 -0.49 -1.44
N PRO A 254 -3.89 -1.33 -2.48
CA PRO A 254 -3.95 -0.89 -3.88
C PRO A 254 -5.28 -0.24 -4.25
N GLN A 255 -6.39 -0.63 -3.60
CA GLN A 255 -7.70 -0.03 -3.81
C GLN A 255 -7.70 1.47 -3.49
N ARG A 256 -7.11 1.89 -2.37
CA ARG A 256 -6.98 3.32 -2.02
C ARG A 256 -6.14 4.07 -3.05
N GLY A 257 -5.13 3.42 -3.63
CA GLY A 257 -4.35 3.99 -4.73
C GLY A 257 -5.20 4.25 -5.96
N ARG A 258 -6.07 3.31 -6.34
CA ARG A 258 -7.01 3.48 -7.47
C ARG A 258 -7.98 4.61 -7.25
N ASP A 259 -8.52 4.72 -6.04
CA ASP A 259 -9.46 5.78 -5.65
C ASP A 259 -8.78 7.16 -5.75
N LEU A 260 -7.55 7.29 -5.26
CA LEU A 260 -6.77 8.53 -5.36
C LEU A 260 -6.42 8.89 -6.80
N ILE A 261 -6.03 7.92 -7.63
CA ILE A 261 -5.76 8.15 -9.06
C ILE A 261 -7.03 8.63 -9.76
N ALA A 262 -8.19 8.02 -9.48
CA ALA A 262 -9.46 8.46 -10.05
C ALA A 262 -9.80 9.90 -9.63
N ALA A 263 -9.66 10.21 -8.35
CA ALA A 263 -10.02 11.52 -7.80
C ALA A 263 -9.08 12.66 -8.23
N HIS A 264 -7.78 12.38 -8.41
CA HIS A 264 -6.75 13.43 -8.55
C HIS A 264 -6.01 13.42 -9.89
N VAL A 265 -6.03 12.31 -10.63
CA VAL A 265 -5.48 12.21 -11.99
C VAL A 265 -6.60 12.13 -13.04
N GLY A 266 -7.83 11.82 -12.62
CA GLY A 266 -9.01 11.78 -13.48
C GLY A 266 -9.03 10.56 -14.41
N ILE A 267 -8.53 9.41 -13.96
CA ILE A 267 -8.60 8.14 -14.69
C ILE A 267 -9.63 7.24 -13.99
N PRO A 268 -10.75 6.87 -14.63
CA PRO A 268 -11.81 6.09 -13.97
C PRO A 268 -11.33 4.75 -13.44
N ILE A 269 -11.90 4.28 -12.32
CA ILE A 269 -11.55 3.00 -11.69
C ILE A 269 -11.66 1.81 -12.67
N ALA A 270 -12.64 1.86 -13.59
CA ALA A 270 -12.86 0.85 -14.61
C ALA A 270 -11.75 0.78 -15.68
N ASP A 271 -11.04 1.90 -15.88
CA ASP A 271 -9.94 2.03 -16.84
C ASP A 271 -8.57 1.85 -16.17
N GLN A 272 -8.54 1.35 -14.93
CA GLN A 272 -7.33 1.08 -14.16
C GLN A 272 -7.13 -0.42 -13.91
N THR A 273 -5.98 -0.94 -14.32
CA THR A 273 -5.51 -2.29 -14.00
C THR A 273 -4.30 -2.22 -13.08
N VAL A 274 -4.41 -2.79 -11.87
CA VAL A 274 -3.32 -2.80 -10.87
C VAL A 274 -2.71 -4.19 -10.75
N HIS A 275 -1.43 -4.29 -11.07
CA HIS A 275 -0.58 -5.45 -10.79
C HIS A 275 0.11 -5.25 -9.45
N VAL A 276 -0.32 -6.00 -8.44
CA VAL A 276 0.30 -5.93 -7.11
C VAL A 276 1.61 -6.70 -7.14
N THR A 277 2.73 -5.98 -7.01
CA THR A 277 4.07 -6.58 -6.97
C THR A 277 4.47 -6.94 -5.54
N ARG A 278 5.55 -7.74 -5.39
CA ARG A 278 6.12 -7.99 -4.06
C ARG A 278 6.65 -6.67 -3.48
N ILE A 279 6.54 -6.54 -2.16
CA ILE A 279 6.92 -5.34 -1.41
C ILE A 279 8.26 -5.56 -0.69
N GLY A 280 9.25 -4.70 -0.92
CA GLY A 280 10.57 -4.71 -0.28
C GLY A 280 10.62 -3.98 1.07
N GLY A 281 9.59 -4.18 1.89
CA GLY A 281 9.37 -3.45 3.14
C GLY A 281 8.34 -2.33 3.01
N GLY A 282 7.59 -2.07 4.08
CA GLY A 282 6.55 -1.05 4.11
C GLY A 282 6.40 -0.40 5.47
N PHE A 283 6.28 -1.20 6.53
CA PHE A 283 6.19 -0.74 7.94
C PHE A 283 5.08 0.29 8.25
N GLY A 284 4.13 0.50 7.32
CA GLY A 284 3.14 1.57 7.36
C GLY A 284 3.24 2.54 6.19
N ARG A 285 4.44 2.76 5.63
CA ARG A 285 4.68 3.69 4.50
C ARG A 285 3.82 3.41 3.28
N ARG A 286 3.70 2.13 2.93
CA ARG A 286 2.96 1.64 1.73
C ARG A 286 1.46 1.44 1.97
N LEU A 287 0.94 1.96 3.10
CA LEU A 287 -0.49 2.26 3.27
C LEU A 287 -0.88 3.60 2.61
N ASN A 288 0.10 4.47 2.38
CA ASN A 288 -0.04 5.66 1.53
C ASN A 288 0.34 5.29 0.09
N ASN A 289 -0.34 5.88 -0.89
CA ASN A 289 -0.20 5.55 -2.32
C ASN A 289 0.13 6.77 -3.18
N ASP A 290 0.67 7.83 -2.57
CA ASP A 290 1.14 9.06 -3.23
C ASP A 290 2.06 8.76 -4.44
N TYR A 291 2.97 7.80 -4.30
CA TYR A 291 3.86 7.38 -5.38
C TYR A 291 3.12 6.70 -6.55
N MET A 292 1.97 6.05 -6.33
CA MET A 292 1.12 5.53 -7.40
C MET A 292 0.43 6.67 -8.15
N VAL A 293 -0.05 7.69 -7.42
CA VAL A 293 -0.70 8.88 -8.00
C VAL A 293 0.31 9.65 -8.86
N GLN A 294 1.54 9.84 -8.36
CA GLN A 294 2.63 10.45 -9.12
C GLN A 294 2.96 9.66 -10.39
N ALA A 295 3.17 8.34 -10.29
CA ALA A 295 3.48 7.52 -11.45
C ALA A 295 2.36 7.56 -12.51
N ALA A 296 1.09 7.54 -12.07
CA ALA A 296 -0.06 7.66 -12.97
C ALA A 296 -0.11 9.03 -13.66
N ALA A 297 0.11 10.13 -12.93
CA ALA A 297 0.15 11.48 -13.51
C ALA A 297 1.29 11.63 -14.52
N ILE A 298 2.48 11.11 -14.19
CA ILE A 298 3.65 11.13 -15.08
C ILE A 298 3.38 10.30 -16.35
N ALA A 299 2.84 9.08 -16.22
CA ALA A 299 2.50 8.24 -17.37
C ALA A 299 1.41 8.89 -18.24
N LYS A 300 0.42 9.55 -17.64
CA LYS A 300 -0.61 10.30 -18.37
C LYS A 300 -0.03 11.48 -19.15
N ALA A 301 1.02 12.12 -18.64
CA ALA A 301 1.73 13.21 -19.33
C ALA A 301 2.64 12.71 -20.47
N VAL A 302 2.99 11.41 -20.49
CA VAL A 302 3.83 10.78 -21.51
C VAL A 302 3.14 9.50 -22.01
N PRO A 303 1.98 9.62 -22.69
CA PRO A 303 1.19 8.47 -23.11
C PRO A 303 1.97 7.57 -24.08
N GLY A 304 1.69 6.26 -24.05
CA GLY A 304 2.30 5.28 -24.95
C GLY A 304 3.66 4.72 -24.50
N ALA A 305 4.35 5.37 -23.56
CA ALA A 305 5.59 4.86 -23.00
C ALA A 305 5.38 4.34 -21.57
N PRO A 306 5.85 3.13 -21.22
CA PRO A 306 5.88 2.71 -19.82
C PRO A 306 6.88 3.59 -19.04
N VAL A 307 6.51 4.01 -17.84
CA VAL A 307 7.35 4.85 -16.98
C VAL A 307 7.51 4.20 -15.61
N GLN A 308 8.75 3.96 -15.19
CA GLN A 308 9.07 3.59 -13.81
C GLN A 308 9.53 4.81 -13.02
N LEU A 309 8.69 5.26 -12.09
CA LEU A 309 9.08 6.18 -11.04
C LEU A 309 9.85 5.42 -9.97
N LEU A 310 11.04 5.92 -9.62
CA LEU A 310 11.83 5.41 -8.50
C LEU A 310 12.38 6.59 -7.70
N TRP A 311 12.09 6.60 -6.42
CA TRP A 311 12.61 7.60 -5.50
C TRP A 311 14.03 7.26 -5.07
N THR A 312 14.85 8.28 -4.80
CA THR A 312 16.10 8.08 -4.09
C THR A 312 15.83 7.72 -2.63
N ARG A 313 16.85 7.21 -1.92
CA ARG A 313 16.77 7.03 -0.46
C ARG A 313 16.52 8.37 0.27
N ALA A 314 17.12 9.46 -0.21
CA ALA A 314 16.94 10.78 0.39
C ALA A 314 15.49 11.27 0.22
N ASP A 315 14.92 11.09 -0.97
CA ASP A 315 13.50 11.40 -1.24
C ASP A 315 12.57 10.59 -0.34
N ASP A 316 12.80 9.28 -0.23
CA ASP A 316 11.98 8.38 0.61
C ASP A 316 11.99 8.79 2.08
N LEU A 317 13.13 9.24 2.60
CA LEU A 317 13.25 9.74 3.98
C LEU A 317 12.64 11.14 4.15
N GLN A 318 12.91 12.07 3.23
CA GLN A 318 12.45 13.46 3.34
C GLN A 318 10.94 13.58 3.14
N ARG A 319 10.36 12.71 2.30
CA ARG A 319 8.95 12.72 1.90
C ARG A 319 8.14 11.62 2.59
N ASP A 320 8.64 11.07 3.71
CA ASP A 320 7.93 10.05 4.46
C ASP A 320 6.67 10.64 5.12
N PHE A 321 5.65 9.80 5.31
CA PHE A 321 4.58 10.06 6.26
C PHE A 321 5.00 9.51 7.61
N PHE A 322 5.88 10.22 8.31
CA PHE A 322 6.49 9.76 9.55
C PHE A 322 5.46 9.22 10.56
N ARG A 323 5.88 8.21 11.33
CA ARG A 323 5.14 7.84 12.54
C ARG A 323 5.00 9.10 13.41
N PRO A 324 3.78 9.48 13.83
CA PRO A 324 3.60 10.67 14.66
C PRO A 324 4.48 10.61 15.92
N ALA A 325 5.06 11.74 16.31
CA ALA A 325 5.71 11.92 17.62
C ALA A 325 4.66 12.03 18.74
N GLY A 326 5.08 11.88 19.99
CA GLY A 326 4.23 12.06 21.16
C GLY A 326 4.98 12.07 22.47
#